data_AF-A0A859DN74-F1
#
_entry.id   AF-A0A859DN74-F1
#
_cell.length_a   1.000
_cell.length_b   1.000
_cell.length_c   1.000
_cell.angle_alpha   90.00
_cell.angle_beta   90.00
_cell.angle_gamma   90.00
#
_symmetry.space_group_name_H-M   'P 1'
#
loop_
_entity.id
_entity.type
_entity.pdbx_description
1 polymer ?
#
loop_
_entity_poly.entity_id
_entity_poly.type
_entity_poly.pdbx_seq_one_letter_code
_entity_poly.pdbx_strand_id
1 'polypeptide(L)' 'METKVYNCMNPKENPLPPWMRLSKTSAGPGEKAADPVEAFKRDPDSFFPDLKEWMGKDEDDED' A
#
# COMPACT_ATOMS: atom_id res chain seq x y z
N MET A 1 -13.69 26.93 -2.23
CA MET A 1 -14.03 25.51 -2.00
C MET A 1 -14.21 25.32 -0.51
N GLU A 2 -15.26 24.64 -0.09
CA GLU A 2 -15.53 24.38 1.33
C GLU A 2 -15.05 22.97 1.66
N THR A 3 -14.23 22.81 2.69
CA THR A 3 -13.64 21.52 3.09
C THR A 3 -14.62 20.75 3.97
N LYS A 4 -14.93 19.50 3.62
CA LYS A 4 -15.76 18.63 4.45
C LYS A 4 -14.93 18.05 5.59
N VAL A 5 -15.39 18.24 6.82
CA VAL A 5 -14.84 17.60 8.02
C VAL A 5 -15.65 16.35 8.31
N TYR A 6 -14.98 15.19 8.34
CA TYR A 6 -15.62 13.90 8.58
C TYR A 6 -15.31 13.40 9.99
N ASN A 7 -16.28 12.76 10.63
CA ASN A 7 -16.08 12.07 11.90
C ASN A 7 -15.51 10.66 11.63
N CYS A 8 -14.24 10.47 11.97
CA CYS A 8 -13.53 9.20 11.75
C CYS A 8 -14.13 8.00 12.51
N MET A 9 -14.88 8.26 13.60
CA MET A 9 -15.52 7.24 14.42
C MET A 9 -16.97 6.95 14.02
N ASN A 10 -17.54 7.73 13.09
CA ASN A 10 -18.89 7.51 12.58
C ASN A 10 -18.83 6.53 11.38
N PRO A 11 -19.31 5.28 11.50
CA PRO A 11 -19.25 4.31 10.40
C PRO A 11 -20.11 4.69 9.20
N LYS A 12 -21.04 5.65 9.34
CA LYS A 12 -21.83 6.17 8.22
C LYS A 12 -21.03 7.15 7.37
N GLU A 13 -20.12 7.90 7.98
CA GLU A 13 -19.24 8.86 7.30
C GLU A 13 -17.90 8.23 6.90
N ASN A 14 -17.44 7.23 7.65
CA ASN A 14 -16.23 6.46 7.41
C ASN A 14 -16.56 4.95 7.34
N PRO A 15 -17.30 4.50 6.30
CA PRO A 15 -17.60 3.09 6.17
C PRO A 15 -16.35 2.30 5.79
N LEU A 16 -16.19 1.10 6.37
CA LEU A 16 -15.12 0.19 5.95
C LEU A 16 -15.16 0.00 4.43
N PRO A 17 -14.03 0.06 3.72
CA PRO A 17 -14.04 -0.18 2.28
C PRO A 17 -14.27 -1.67 1.99
N PRO A 18 -14.81 -2.04 0.80
CA PRO A 18 -15.16 -3.42 0.48
C PRO A 18 -14.05 -4.45 0.69
N TRP A 19 -12.79 -4.09 0.40
CA TRP A 19 -11.62 -4.95 0.58
C TRP A 19 -11.27 -5.24 2.05
N MET A 20 -11.81 -4.47 3.00
CA MET A 20 -11.73 -4.76 4.44
C MET A 20 -12.97 -5.52 4.96
N ARG A 21 -14.06 -5.57 4.18
CA ARG A 21 -15.37 -6.00 4.72
C ARG A 21 -15.49 -7.50 4.97
N LEU A 22 -14.78 -8.38 4.27
CA LEU A 22 -14.74 -9.85 4.52
C LEU A 22 -13.54 -10.41 3.71
N SER A 23 -12.83 -11.47 4.09
CA SER A 23 -13.01 -12.53 5.09
C SER A 23 -11.65 -13.11 5.47
N LYS A 24 -11.60 -13.92 6.54
CA LYS A 24 -10.49 -14.86 6.84
C LYS A 24 -10.29 -15.85 5.68
N THR A 25 -9.81 -15.37 4.54
CA THR A 25 -9.41 -16.21 3.42
C THR A 25 -7.92 -16.41 3.61
N SER A 26 -7.62 -17.49 4.33
CA SER A 26 -6.34 -18.18 4.46
C SER A 26 -5.15 -17.47 3.77
N ALA A 27 -4.20 -17.01 4.58
CA ALA A 27 -2.81 -17.10 4.17
C ALA A 27 -2.60 -18.57 3.73
N GLY A 28 -2.47 -18.80 2.43
CA GLY A 28 -2.12 -20.12 1.91
C GLY A 28 -0.78 -20.56 2.53
N PRO A 29 -0.54 -21.86 2.70
CA PRO A 29 0.76 -22.33 3.14
C PRO A 29 1.74 -22.09 2.00
N GLY A 30 2.54 -21.02 2.09
CA GLY A 30 3.38 -20.59 0.97
C GLY A 30 4.57 -19.78 1.47
N GLU A 31 5.58 -20.52 1.90
CA GLU A 31 6.94 -20.08 2.19
C GLU A 31 7.11 -19.21 3.45
N LYS A 32 8.21 -19.46 4.16
CA LYS A 32 8.71 -18.54 5.20
C LYS A 32 9.16 -17.27 4.49
N ALA A 33 8.21 -16.46 4.02
CA ALA A 33 8.50 -15.11 3.58
C ALA A 33 9.22 -14.44 4.75
N ALA A 34 10.41 -13.89 4.47
CA ALA A 34 11.11 -13.06 5.44
C ALA A 34 10.12 -12.05 6.02
N ASP A 35 10.26 -11.75 7.31
CA ASP A 35 9.42 -10.74 7.96
C ASP A 35 9.32 -9.52 7.04
N PRO A 36 8.11 -9.12 6.59
CA PRO A 36 7.94 -7.99 5.69
C PRO A 36 8.67 -6.73 6.18
N VAL A 37 8.80 -6.57 7.49
CA VAL A 37 9.56 -5.47 8.09
C VAL A 37 11.06 -5.59 7.81
N GLU A 38 11.63 -6.78 7.94
CA GLU A 38 13.06 -7.02 7.66
C GLU A 38 13.36 -6.94 6.15
N ALA A 39 12.45 -7.42 5.31
CA ALA A 39 12.55 -7.25 3.86
C ALA A 39 12.52 -5.77 3.45
N PHE A 40 11.64 -4.98 4.09
CA PHE A 40 11.54 -3.53 3.87
C PHE A 40 12.78 -2.78 4.31
N LYS A 41 13.34 -3.11 5.49
CA LYS A 41 14.60 -2.50 5.96
C LYS A 41 15.77 -2.72 4.99
N ARG A 42 15.78 -3.86 4.29
CA ARG A 42 16.85 -4.21 3.34
C ARG A 42 16.73 -3.45 2.02
N ASP A 43 15.54 -3.39 1.45
CA ASP A 43 15.27 -2.70 0.19
C ASP A 43 13.83 -2.14 0.23
N PRO A 44 13.65 -0.91 0.76
CA PRO A 44 12.31 -0.32 0.88
C PRO A 44 11.69 -0.08 -0.48
N ASP A 45 12.50 0.16 -1.50
CA ASP A 45 12.04 0.49 -2.84
C ASP A 45 11.52 -0.77 -3.57
N SER A 46 11.94 -1.98 -3.18
CA SER A 46 11.40 -3.24 -3.73
C SER A 46 9.91 -3.46 -3.47
N PHE A 47 9.33 -2.72 -2.50
CA PHE A 47 7.90 -2.75 -2.22
C PHE A 47 7.06 -2.03 -3.27
N PHE A 48 7.68 -1.13 -4.04
CA PHE A 48 7.00 -0.32 -5.04
C PHE A 48 7.72 -0.45 -6.40
N PRO A 49 7.75 -1.64 -7.01
CA PRO A 49 8.49 -1.88 -8.24
C PRO A 49 8.03 -0.94 -9.37
N ASP A 50 6.73 -0.71 -9.48
CA ASP A 50 6.15 0.21 -10.49
C ASP A 50 6.54 1.67 -10.24
N LEU A 51 6.78 2.05 -8.97
CA LEU A 51 7.22 3.40 -8.61
C LEU A 51 8.69 3.63 -8.97
N LYS A 52 9.55 2.60 -8.85
CA LYS A 52 10.94 2.65 -9.34
C LYS A 52 10.97 2.94 -10.84
N GLU A 53 10.13 2.25 -11.62
CA GLU A 53 10.04 2.45 -13.06
C GLU A 53 9.55 3.87 -13.42
N TRP A 54 8.59 4.40 -12.64
CA TRP A 54 8.09 5.75 -12.85
C TRP A 54 9.12 6.84 -12.50
N MET A 55 9.83 6.70 -11.36
CA MET A 55 10.84 7.68 -10.94
C MET A 55 12.15 7.61 -11.74
N GLY A 56 12.52 6.43 -12.25
CA GLY A 56 13.71 6.28 -13.12
C GLY A 56 13.51 6.84 -14.52
N LYS A 57 12.28 7.16 -14.92
CA LYS A 57 11.97 7.67 -16.26
C LYS A 57 12.30 9.17 -16.41
N ASP A 58 12.40 9.91 -15.32
CA ASP A 58 12.70 11.35 -15.33
C ASP A 58 14.20 11.65 -15.43
N GLU A 59 15.09 10.64 -15.28
CA GLU A 59 16.55 10.84 -15.35
C GLU A 59 17.14 10.62 -16.76
N ASP A 60 16.39 10.03 -17.69
CA ASP A 60 16.86 9.71 -19.05
C ASP A 60 16.49 10.79 -20.11
N ASP A 61 15.88 11.90 -19.71
CA ASP A 61 15.48 13.02 -20.59
C ASP A 61 16.44 14.24 -20.54
N GLU A 62 17.65 14.10 -19.97
CA GLU A 62 18.78 15.04 -20.17
C GLU A 62 19.95 14.35 -20.90
N ASP A 63 19.87 14.27 -22.24
CA ASP A 63 20.90 14.64 -23.24
C ASP A 63 20.59 14.11 -24.67
#